data_AF-A0A0F9AQ12-F1
#
_entry.id   AF-A0A0F9AQ12-F1
#
_cell.length_a   1.000
_cell.length_b   1.000
_cell.length_c   1.000
_cell.angle_alpha   90.00
_cell.angle_beta   90.00
_cell.angle_gamma   90.00
#
_symmetry.space_group_name_H-M   'P 1'
#
loop_
_entity.id
_entity.type
_entity.pdbx_description
1 polymer ?
#
loop_
_entity_poly.entity_id
_entity_poly.type
_entity_poly.pdbx_seq_one_letter_code
_entity_poly.pdbx_strand_id
1 'polypeptide(L)'
;MKHIINIAPDPEKTIIDELKKHLVDEVRFKEIYPEFGNIRVSATHPFAYLMDQEINQNKVPVGLFPSITIVNDSDNRNLTLLMQKQVSTEIDITSTEIADIKANRNLYMISDKDVRGLEDLLDTYNGTLHASGVESFIKGMMVVEVWAENADVKNAIYDITRNFLLGIKRFTIQEKYGIIILEASIRGEKSGNYNFDFGFMTYG
;
A
#
# COMPACT_ATOMS: atom_id res chain seq x y z
N MET A 1 -11.15 21.65 -24.47
CA MET A 1 -11.04 21.44 -23.01
C MET A 1 -9.94 20.40 -22.80
N LYS A 2 -9.10 20.52 -21.77
CA LYS A 2 -8.03 19.54 -21.49
C LYS A 2 -8.54 18.56 -20.43
N HIS A 3 -8.60 17.28 -20.74
CA HIS A 3 -8.87 16.21 -19.78
C HIS A 3 -7.54 15.69 -19.24
N ILE A 4 -7.45 15.47 -17.92
CA ILE A 4 -6.23 15.00 -17.26
C ILE A 4 -6.55 13.71 -16.53
N ILE A 5 -5.77 12.67 -16.80
CA ILE A 5 -5.86 11.36 -16.16
C ILE A 5 -4.56 11.18 -15.39
N ASN A 6 -4.64 11.05 -14.06
CA ASN A 6 -3.47 10.69 -13.26
C ASN A 6 -3.62 9.25 -12.77
N ILE A 7 -2.56 8.47 -12.94
CA ILE A 7 -2.41 7.14 -12.36
C ILE A 7 -1.39 7.28 -11.24
N ALA A 8 -1.87 7.21 -10.00
CA ALA A 8 -1.06 7.40 -8.81
C ALA A 8 -1.54 6.42 -7.72
N PRO A 9 -1.14 5.15 -7.79
CA PRO A 9 -1.50 4.19 -6.77
C PRO A 9 -0.86 4.62 -5.44
N ASP A 10 -1.65 4.57 -4.37
CA ASP A 10 -1.20 4.79 -3.01
C ASP A 10 -0.40 3.56 -2.54
N PRO A 11 0.96 3.64 -2.45
CA PRO A 11 1.76 2.46 -2.17
C PRO A 11 1.49 1.88 -0.79
N GLU A 12 1.27 2.72 0.22
CA GLU A 12 0.99 2.27 1.59
C GLU A 12 -0.31 1.45 1.62
N LYS A 13 -1.38 2.02 1.07
CA LYS A 13 -2.67 1.34 0.99
C LYS A 13 -2.60 0.05 0.19
N THR A 14 -1.94 0.06 -0.97
CA THR A 14 -1.80 -1.12 -1.82
C THR A 14 -1.03 -2.23 -1.10
N ILE A 15 0.08 -1.92 -0.43
CA ILE A 15 0.84 -2.91 0.34
C ILE A 15 0.00 -3.46 1.49
N ILE A 16 -0.74 -2.61 2.21
CA ILE A 16 -1.64 -3.04 3.29
C ILE A 16 -2.69 -4.03 2.75
N ASP A 17 -3.37 -3.70 1.66
CA ASP A 17 -4.46 -4.51 1.13
C ASP A 17 -3.95 -5.84 0.54
N GLU A 18 -2.81 -5.83 -0.14
CA GLU A 18 -2.20 -7.06 -0.66
C GLU A 18 -1.62 -7.95 0.46
N LEU A 19 -1.04 -7.35 1.52
CA LEU A 19 -0.59 -8.12 2.68
C LEU A 19 -1.76 -8.75 3.42
N LYS A 20 -2.88 -8.06 3.59
CA LYS A 20 -4.11 -8.64 4.16
C LYS A 20 -4.56 -9.87 3.39
N LYS A 21 -4.66 -9.76 2.05
CA LYS A 21 -5.03 -10.88 1.19
C LYS A 21 -4.04 -12.03 1.33
N HIS A 22 -2.75 -11.75 1.32
CA HIS A 22 -1.73 -12.78 1.50
C HIS A 22 -1.86 -13.51 2.84
N LEU A 23 -2.13 -12.78 3.94
CA LEU A 23 -2.30 -13.37 5.27
C LEU A 23 -3.57 -14.23 5.39
N VAL A 24 -4.67 -13.81 4.74
CA VAL A 24 -5.97 -14.49 4.81
C VAL A 24 -6.07 -15.64 3.81
N ASP A 25 -5.74 -15.40 2.55
CA ASP A 25 -6.07 -16.32 1.45
C ASP A 25 -4.95 -17.34 1.18
N GLU A 26 -3.69 -16.92 1.32
CA GLU A 26 -2.52 -17.73 0.96
C GLU A 26 -1.87 -18.38 2.17
N VAL A 27 -1.49 -17.59 3.17
CA VAL A 27 -0.89 -18.10 4.40
C VAL A 27 -1.95 -18.72 5.30
N ARG A 28 -3.18 -18.21 5.26
CA ARG A 28 -4.30 -18.64 6.09
C ARG A 28 -3.94 -18.63 7.57
N PHE A 29 -3.41 -17.49 8.03
CA PHE A 29 -2.81 -17.36 9.35
C PHE A 29 -3.74 -17.84 10.49
N LYS A 30 -5.03 -17.52 10.41
CA LYS A 30 -6.03 -17.93 11.40
C LYS A 30 -6.21 -19.46 11.49
N GLU A 31 -5.97 -20.20 10.41
CA GLU A 31 -6.01 -21.66 10.43
C GLU A 31 -4.78 -22.26 11.14
N ILE A 32 -3.63 -21.57 11.08
CA ILE A 32 -2.38 -21.98 11.73
C ILE A 32 -2.38 -21.57 13.22
N TYR A 33 -2.89 -20.38 13.53
CA TYR A 33 -2.92 -19.78 14.87
C TYR A 33 -4.35 -19.39 15.29
N PRO A 34 -5.24 -20.38 15.52
CA PRO A 34 -6.68 -20.14 15.74
C PRO A 34 -6.98 -19.27 16.95
N GLU A 35 -6.20 -19.41 18.02
CA GLU A 35 -6.35 -18.65 19.28
C GLU A 35 -6.08 -17.14 19.10
N PHE A 36 -5.32 -16.76 18.07
CA PHE A 36 -4.93 -15.37 17.81
C PHE A 36 -5.80 -14.68 16.74
N GLY A 37 -6.67 -15.43 16.06
CA GLY A 37 -7.57 -14.89 15.05
C GLY A 37 -6.85 -14.35 13.80
N ASN A 38 -7.43 -13.29 13.21
CA ASN A 38 -6.84 -12.63 12.05
C ASN A 38 -5.88 -11.52 12.50
N ILE A 39 -4.80 -11.33 11.73
CA ILE A 39 -3.87 -10.22 11.96
C ILE A 39 -4.47 -8.92 11.43
N ARG A 40 -4.46 -7.88 12.25
CA ARG A 40 -4.83 -6.53 11.82
C ARG A 40 -3.69 -5.92 11.00
N VAL A 41 -3.95 -5.45 9.79
CA VAL A 41 -2.98 -4.70 8.98
C VAL A 41 -3.51 -3.30 8.70
N SER A 42 -2.77 -2.24 9.05
CA SER A 42 -3.26 -0.86 8.93
C SER A 42 -2.12 0.17 8.92
N ALA A 43 -2.41 1.36 8.39
CA ALA A 43 -1.55 2.52 8.54
C ALA A 43 -1.59 3.14 9.95
N THR A 44 -2.62 2.83 10.74
CA THR A 44 -2.77 3.37 12.09
C THR A 44 -2.18 2.41 13.11
N HIS A 45 -1.25 2.91 13.93
CA HIS A 45 -0.63 2.19 15.03
C HIS A 45 -1.68 1.70 16.04
N PRO A 46 -1.66 0.44 16.53
CA PRO A 46 -2.63 -0.07 17.52
C PRO A 46 -2.70 0.78 18.80
N PHE A 47 -1.55 1.25 19.31
CA PHE A 47 -1.50 2.15 20.48
C PHE A 47 -2.23 3.48 20.29
N ALA A 48 -2.43 3.98 19.06
CA ALA A 48 -3.22 5.18 18.86
C ALA A 48 -4.68 4.99 19.32
N TYR A 49 -5.25 3.80 19.10
CA TYR A 49 -6.59 3.47 19.60
C TYR A 49 -6.62 3.30 21.13
N LEU A 50 -5.55 2.78 21.71
CA LEU A 50 -5.43 2.63 23.16
C LEU A 50 -5.32 4.00 23.85
N MET A 51 -4.54 4.92 23.29
CA MET A 51 -4.47 6.31 23.77
C MET A 51 -5.80 7.04 23.58
N ASP A 52 -6.48 6.85 22.45
CA ASP A 52 -7.79 7.47 22.20
C ASP A 52 -8.87 6.93 23.16
N GLN A 53 -8.80 5.65 23.54
CA GLN A 53 -9.64 5.09 24.60
C GLN A 53 -9.34 5.73 25.96
N GLU A 54 -8.06 5.90 26.30
CA GLU A 54 -7.65 6.49 27.57
C GLU A 54 -8.10 7.95 27.69
N ILE A 55 -7.90 8.74 26.62
CA ILE A 55 -8.16 10.19 26.60
C ILE A 55 -9.65 10.49 26.36
N ASN A 56 -10.25 9.86 25.35
CA ASN A 56 -11.58 10.20 24.85
C ASN A 56 -12.66 9.16 25.22
N GLN A 57 -12.30 8.09 25.94
CA GLN A 57 -13.22 6.99 26.31
C GLN A 57 -13.90 6.32 25.11
N ASN A 58 -13.26 6.41 23.94
CA ASN A 58 -13.76 5.77 22.72
C ASN A 58 -13.60 4.25 22.82
N LYS A 59 -14.55 3.50 22.23
CA LYS A 59 -14.48 2.05 22.19
C LYS A 59 -13.35 1.60 21.26
N VAL A 60 -12.43 0.82 21.80
CA VAL A 60 -11.36 0.20 21.02
C VAL A 60 -11.92 -0.90 20.12
N PRO A 61 -11.46 -0.99 18.85
CA PRO A 61 -11.80 -2.11 17.99
C PRO A 61 -11.39 -3.45 18.61
N VAL A 62 -12.28 -4.44 18.55
CA VAL A 62 -11.94 -5.81 18.96
C VAL A 62 -10.87 -6.36 18.01
N GLY A 63 -9.82 -6.98 18.55
CA GLY A 63 -8.73 -7.58 17.76
C GLY A 63 -7.63 -6.60 17.35
N LEU A 64 -7.19 -5.72 18.27
CA LEU A 64 -6.02 -4.85 18.03
C LEU A 64 -4.72 -5.61 17.84
N PHE A 65 -4.57 -6.76 18.51
CA PHE A 65 -3.40 -7.62 18.41
C PHE A 65 -3.83 -9.04 17.99
N PRO A 66 -3.02 -9.75 17.20
CA PRO A 66 -1.76 -9.28 16.62
C PRO A 66 -1.98 -8.26 15.48
N SER A 67 -1.01 -7.36 15.27
CA SER A 67 -1.07 -6.35 14.22
C SER A 67 0.23 -6.11 13.47
N ILE A 68 0.07 -5.61 12.26
CA ILE A 68 1.11 -5.07 11.39
C ILE A 68 0.73 -3.63 11.09
N THR A 69 1.62 -2.70 11.42
CA THR A 69 1.48 -1.30 11.08
C THR A 69 2.42 -0.96 9.94
N ILE A 70 1.89 -0.38 8.86
CA ILE A 70 2.66 -0.01 7.67
C ILE A 70 2.49 1.48 7.47
N VAL A 71 3.58 2.24 7.61
CA VAL A 71 3.55 3.70 7.49
C VAL A 71 4.55 4.15 6.45
N ASN A 72 4.15 5.08 5.59
CA ASN A 72 5.07 5.82 4.75
C ASN A 72 5.84 6.85 5.60
N ASP A 73 7.10 6.56 5.88
CA ASP A 73 7.98 7.36 6.75
C ASP A 73 8.55 8.58 6.04
N SER A 74 8.85 8.45 4.75
CA SER A 74 9.28 9.59 3.94
C SER A 74 8.86 9.45 2.49
N ASP A 75 8.52 10.60 1.91
CA ASP A 75 8.33 10.76 0.47
C ASP A 75 9.43 11.69 -0.06
N ASN A 76 10.42 11.11 -0.72
CA ASN A 76 11.51 11.85 -1.32
C ASN A 76 11.41 11.80 -2.84
N ARG A 77 11.10 12.94 -3.45
CA ARG A 77 11.28 13.11 -4.90
C ARG A 77 12.77 13.04 -5.20
N ASN A 78 13.23 11.90 -5.67
CA ASN A 78 14.61 11.75 -6.09
C ASN A 78 14.82 12.56 -7.39
N LEU A 79 15.39 13.76 -7.26
CA LEU A 79 15.66 14.68 -8.37
C LEU A 79 16.53 14.04 -9.48
N THR A 80 17.35 13.05 -9.12
CA THR A 80 18.20 12.32 -10.07
C THR A 80 17.41 11.35 -10.97
N LEU A 81 16.28 10.81 -10.49
CA LEU A 81 15.36 9.98 -11.28
C LEU A 81 14.41 10.82 -12.14
N LEU A 82 14.12 12.08 -11.75
CA LEU A 82 13.36 13.02 -12.58
C LEU A 82 14.07 13.36 -13.91
N MET A 83 15.39 13.19 -13.99
CA MET A 83 16.16 13.35 -15.23
C MET A 83 16.15 12.09 -16.11
N GLN A 84 15.78 10.94 -15.56
CA GLN A 84 15.72 9.68 -16.28
C GLN A 84 14.28 9.39 -16.69
N LYS A 85 13.95 9.76 -17.93
CA LYS A 85 12.73 9.39 -18.66
C LYS A 85 11.43 10.06 -18.16
N GLN A 86 11.26 11.35 -18.44
CA GLN A 86 9.94 11.82 -18.87
C GLN A 86 9.70 11.21 -20.26
N VAL A 87 9.16 10.00 -20.33
CA VAL A 87 8.71 9.47 -21.62
C VAL A 87 7.43 10.21 -21.95
N SER A 88 7.52 11.18 -22.85
CA SER A 88 6.34 11.63 -23.59
C SER A 88 5.98 10.51 -24.55
N THR A 89 5.11 9.60 -24.12
CA THR A 89 4.47 8.65 -25.03
C THR A 89 3.21 9.29 -25.59
N GLU A 90 3.00 9.14 -26.89
CA GLU A 90 1.65 9.22 -27.42
C GLU A 90 0.93 7.94 -27.01
N ILE A 91 -0.19 8.11 -26.32
CA ILE A 91 -1.05 7.04 -25.82
C ILE A 91 -2.39 7.20 -26.50
N ASP A 92 -2.84 6.12 -27.12
CA ASP A 92 -4.17 6.04 -27.68
C ASP A 92 -5.16 5.67 -26.57
N ILE A 93 -6.19 6.49 -26.41
CA ILE A 93 -7.31 6.24 -25.52
C ILE A 93 -8.48 5.77 -26.40
N THR A 94 -8.92 4.55 -26.14
CA THR A 94 -10.08 3.91 -26.77
C THR A 94 -11.15 3.59 -25.72
N SER A 95 -12.23 2.93 -26.14
CA SER A 95 -13.25 2.43 -25.23
C SER A 95 -12.69 1.42 -24.21
N THR A 96 -11.59 0.73 -24.53
CA THR A 96 -10.92 -0.20 -23.61
C THR A 96 -10.29 0.54 -22.42
N GLU A 97 -9.56 1.63 -22.66
CA GLU A 97 -8.94 2.43 -21.60
C GLU A 97 -10.02 3.08 -20.71
N ILE A 98 -11.12 3.56 -21.29
CA ILE A 98 -12.23 4.11 -20.50
C ILE A 98 -12.90 3.02 -19.64
N ALA A 99 -13.11 1.82 -20.20
CA ALA A 99 -13.65 0.69 -19.44
C ALA A 99 -12.72 0.30 -18.29
N ASP A 100 -11.41 0.32 -18.50
CA ASP A 100 -10.43 0.07 -17.44
C ASP A 100 -10.47 1.14 -16.35
N ILE A 101 -10.52 2.42 -16.72
CA ILE A 101 -10.69 3.53 -15.76
C ILE A 101 -11.94 3.31 -14.89
N LYS A 102 -13.04 2.88 -15.49
CA LYS A 102 -14.30 2.60 -14.79
C LYS A 102 -14.23 1.37 -13.90
N ALA A 103 -13.58 0.31 -14.34
CA ALA A 103 -13.42 -0.92 -13.55
C ALA A 103 -12.46 -0.73 -12.38
N ASN A 104 -11.43 0.09 -12.55
CA ASN A 104 -10.31 0.25 -11.62
C ASN A 104 -10.22 1.67 -11.04
N ARG A 105 -11.36 2.29 -10.68
CA ARG A 105 -11.41 3.70 -10.22
C ARG A 105 -10.47 4.04 -9.06
N ASN A 106 -10.09 3.06 -8.25
CA ASN A 106 -9.13 3.23 -7.16
C ASN A 106 -7.69 3.49 -7.63
N LEU A 107 -7.35 3.23 -8.89
CA LEU A 107 -6.04 3.49 -9.48
C LEU A 107 -5.98 4.84 -10.21
N TYR A 108 -7.13 5.37 -10.61
CA TYR A 108 -7.24 6.55 -11.46
C TYR A 108 -7.79 7.77 -10.71
N MET A 109 -7.00 8.84 -10.64
CA MET A 109 -7.46 10.15 -10.18
C MET A 109 -7.96 10.96 -11.37
N ILE A 110 -9.23 10.73 -11.71
CA ILE A 110 -9.96 11.45 -12.77
C ILE A 110 -11.41 11.67 -12.31
N SER A 111 -12.00 12.82 -12.63
CA SER A 111 -13.39 13.12 -12.27
C SER A 111 -14.39 12.35 -13.14
N ASP A 112 -15.57 12.03 -12.62
CA ASP A 112 -16.62 11.37 -13.42
C ASP A 112 -17.08 12.24 -14.60
N LYS A 113 -16.98 13.57 -14.46
CA LYS A 113 -17.25 14.51 -15.54
C LYS A 113 -16.25 14.34 -16.69
N ASP A 114 -14.97 14.17 -16.37
CA ASP A 114 -13.93 13.96 -17.38
C ASP A 114 -14.05 12.57 -18.02
N VAL A 115 -14.39 11.54 -17.25
CA VAL A 115 -14.68 10.20 -17.81
C VAL A 115 -15.80 10.28 -18.84
N ARG A 116 -16.94 10.90 -18.49
CA ARG A 116 -18.04 11.10 -19.45
C ARG A 116 -17.65 11.95 -20.64
N GLY A 117 -16.88 13.02 -20.41
CA GLY A 117 -16.37 13.86 -21.50
C GLY A 117 -15.50 13.08 -22.49
N LEU A 118 -14.69 12.14 -22.02
CA LEU A 118 -13.90 11.26 -22.88
C LEU A 118 -14.79 10.30 -23.69
N GLU A 119 -15.86 9.77 -23.09
CA GLU A 119 -16.85 8.93 -23.79
C GLU A 119 -17.56 9.71 -24.90
N ASP A 120 -18.08 10.89 -24.58
CA ASP A 120 -18.77 11.76 -25.54
C ASP A 120 -17.85 12.11 -26.72
N LEU A 121 -16.55 12.34 -26.45
CA LEU A 121 -15.55 12.60 -27.48
C LEU A 121 -15.27 11.37 -28.36
N LEU A 122 -15.14 10.18 -27.77
CA LEU A 122 -14.98 8.94 -28.55
C LEU A 122 -16.18 8.71 -29.47
N ASP A 123 -17.39 8.88 -28.96
CA ASP A 123 -18.63 8.69 -29.72
C ASP A 123 -18.77 9.73 -30.85
N THR A 124 -18.42 10.99 -30.57
CA THR A 124 -18.51 12.09 -31.55
C THR A 124 -17.52 11.91 -32.71
N TYR A 125 -16.30 11.46 -32.41
CA TYR A 125 -15.23 11.35 -33.40
C TYR A 125 -15.04 9.93 -33.94
N ASN A 126 -15.90 8.99 -33.52
CA ASN A 126 -15.98 7.60 -33.98
C ASN A 126 -14.59 6.94 -34.13
N GLY A 127 -13.74 7.12 -33.11
CA GLY A 127 -12.31 6.92 -33.29
C GLY A 127 -11.52 6.85 -31.98
N THR A 128 -10.21 7.04 -32.12
CA THR A 128 -9.21 6.96 -31.06
C THR A 128 -8.84 8.37 -30.62
N LEU A 129 -8.75 8.61 -29.31
CA LEU A 129 -8.24 9.89 -28.78
C LEU A 129 -6.75 9.77 -28.54
N HIS A 130 -5.96 10.71 -29.06
CA HIS A 130 -4.52 10.76 -28.81
C HIS A 130 -4.23 11.59 -27.55
N ALA A 131 -3.50 11.02 -26.61
CA ALA A 131 -3.05 11.66 -25.39
C ALA A 131 -1.52 11.67 -25.31
N SER A 132 -0.97 12.67 -24.62
CA SER A 132 0.45 12.67 -24.25
C SER A 132 0.57 12.26 -22.79
N GLY A 133 1.25 11.14 -22.53
CA GLY A 133 1.55 10.65 -21.19
C GLY A 133 2.89 11.17 -20.68
N VAL A 134 3.04 11.27 -19.36
CA VAL A 134 4.34 11.45 -18.70
C VAL A 134 4.39 10.48 -17.53
N GLU A 135 5.40 9.63 -17.50
CA GLU A 135 5.67 8.73 -16.39
C GLU A 135 6.76 9.30 -15.48
N SER A 136 6.62 9.11 -14.17
CA SER A 136 7.63 9.51 -13.19
C SER A 136 7.64 8.56 -12.00
N PHE A 137 8.83 8.31 -11.45
CA PHE A 137 9.00 7.48 -10.26
C PHE A 137 9.21 8.34 -9.01
N ILE A 138 8.51 7.99 -7.95
CA ILE A 138 8.68 8.56 -6.62
C ILE A 138 9.33 7.50 -5.73
N LYS A 139 10.31 7.89 -4.92
CA LYS A 139 10.97 7.00 -3.97
C LYS A 139 10.52 7.34 -2.55
N GLY A 140 9.76 6.42 -1.95
CA GLY A 140 9.42 6.49 -0.53
C GLY A 140 10.23 5.52 0.32
N MET A 141 10.19 5.73 1.63
CA MET A 141 10.57 4.71 2.62
C MET A 141 9.33 4.34 3.43
N MET A 142 9.06 3.05 3.54
CA MET A 142 7.98 2.52 4.38
C MET A 142 8.58 1.81 5.58
N VAL A 143 7.97 2.04 6.74
CA VAL A 143 8.25 1.35 7.99
C VAL A 143 7.15 0.32 8.21
N VAL A 144 7.55 -0.91 8.55
CA VAL A 144 6.64 -2.01 8.85
C VAL A 144 6.93 -2.50 10.26
N GLU A 145 5.94 -2.36 11.15
CA GLU A 145 6.03 -2.72 12.55
C GLU A 145 5.11 -3.90 12.84
N VAL A 146 5.60 -4.87 13.60
CA VAL A 146 4.85 -6.07 13.96
C VAL A 146 4.66 -6.11 15.46
N TRP A 147 3.40 -6.19 15.90
CA TRP A 147 3.02 -6.20 17.30
C TRP A 147 2.17 -7.42 17.63
N ALA A 148 2.59 -8.20 18.62
CA ALA A 148 1.79 -9.27 19.19
C ALA A 148 2.22 -9.49 20.64
N GLU A 149 1.26 -9.91 21.48
CA GLU A 149 1.53 -10.25 22.89
C GLU A 149 2.41 -11.49 23.02
N ASN A 150 2.23 -12.46 22.12
CA ASN A 150 3.01 -13.70 22.10
C ASN A 150 4.23 -13.56 21.17
N ALA A 151 5.43 -13.88 21.69
CA ALA A 151 6.69 -13.73 20.97
C ALA A 151 6.81 -14.67 19.75
N ASP A 152 6.30 -15.89 19.83
CA ASP A 152 6.34 -16.85 18.72
C ASP A 152 5.43 -16.39 17.58
N VAL A 153 4.24 -15.90 17.92
CA VAL A 153 3.31 -15.29 16.95
C VAL A 153 3.93 -14.05 16.31
N LYS A 154 4.51 -13.15 17.10
CA LYS A 154 5.22 -11.96 16.59
C LYS A 154 6.31 -12.37 15.58
N ASN A 155 7.11 -13.36 15.94
CA ASN A 155 8.22 -13.86 15.11
C ASN A 155 7.71 -14.50 13.82
N ALA A 156 6.63 -15.27 13.87
CA ALA A 156 5.99 -15.85 12.69
C ALA A 156 5.45 -14.76 11.75
N ILE A 157 4.77 -13.75 12.31
CA ILE A 157 4.23 -12.63 11.54
C ILE A 157 5.37 -11.85 10.87
N TYR A 158 6.48 -11.62 11.58
CA TYR A 158 7.67 -10.99 11.02
C TYR A 158 8.19 -11.77 9.81
N ASP A 159 8.36 -13.10 9.94
CA ASP A 159 8.87 -13.93 8.84
C ASP A 159 7.92 -13.95 7.64
N ILE A 160 6.60 -14.05 7.88
CA ILE A 160 5.57 -14.00 6.84
C ILE A 160 5.62 -12.65 6.10
N THR A 161 5.68 -11.55 6.85
CA THR A 161 5.74 -10.19 6.29
C THR A 161 7.01 -9.99 5.47
N ARG A 162 8.15 -10.47 5.98
CA ARG A 162 9.42 -10.45 5.24
C ARG A 162 9.34 -11.27 3.95
N ASN A 163 8.75 -12.46 4.01
CA ASN A 163 8.56 -13.31 2.83
C ASN A 163 7.60 -12.70 1.80
N PHE A 164 6.57 -11.97 2.25
CA PHE A 164 5.70 -11.20 1.37
C PHE A 164 6.49 -10.13 0.60
N LEU A 165 7.34 -9.36 1.28
CA LEU A 165 8.13 -8.27 0.69
C LEU A 165 9.28 -8.76 -0.21
N LEU A 166 9.89 -9.90 0.11
CA LEU A 166 11.02 -10.48 -0.64
C LEU A 166 10.59 -11.51 -1.70
N GLY A 167 9.41 -12.10 -1.53
CA GLY A 167 8.92 -13.21 -2.35
C GLY A 167 8.25 -12.76 -3.65
N ILE A 168 7.48 -13.67 -4.24
CA ILE A 168 6.84 -13.49 -5.55
C ILE A 168 5.88 -12.29 -5.56
N LYS A 169 5.27 -11.97 -4.41
CA LYS A 169 4.27 -10.91 -4.29
C LYS A 169 4.76 -9.54 -4.72
N ARG A 170 6.03 -9.20 -4.50
CA ARG A 170 6.59 -7.92 -4.96
C ARG A 170 6.55 -7.78 -6.49
N PHE A 171 6.68 -8.87 -7.24
CA PHE A 171 6.61 -8.84 -8.70
C PHE A 171 5.17 -8.69 -9.17
N THR A 172 4.22 -9.37 -8.53
CA THR A 172 2.79 -9.18 -8.80
C THR A 172 2.35 -7.74 -8.51
N ILE A 173 2.87 -7.15 -7.43
CA ILE A 173 2.60 -5.75 -7.05
C ILE A 173 3.19 -4.80 -8.09
N GLN A 174 4.40 -5.06 -8.57
CA GLN A 174 5.03 -4.28 -9.64
C GLN A 174 4.24 -4.36 -10.95
N GLU A 175 3.86 -5.56 -11.39
CA GLU A 175 3.14 -5.76 -12.65
C GLU A 175 1.75 -5.09 -12.62
N LYS A 176 1.04 -5.23 -11.51
CA LYS A 176 -0.34 -4.77 -11.40
C LYS A 176 -0.48 -3.29 -11.04
N TYR A 177 0.45 -2.77 -10.23
CA TYR A 177 0.33 -1.42 -9.65
C TYR A 177 1.53 -0.52 -9.98
N GLY A 178 2.55 -0.99 -10.70
CA GLY A 178 3.74 -0.20 -10.99
C GLY A 178 4.60 0.13 -9.76
N ILE A 179 4.34 -0.51 -8.61
CA ILE A 179 5.08 -0.27 -7.36
C ILE A 179 6.30 -1.19 -7.31
N ILE A 180 7.49 -0.60 -7.24
CA ILE A 180 8.76 -1.33 -7.19
C ILE A 180 9.25 -1.41 -5.74
N ILE A 181 9.38 -2.63 -5.22
CA ILE A 181 10.00 -2.89 -3.91
C ILE A 181 11.47 -3.25 -4.11
N LEU A 182 12.37 -2.38 -3.65
CA LEU A 182 13.82 -2.58 -3.77
C LEU A 182 14.32 -3.55 -2.70
N GLU A 183 14.74 -4.75 -3.11
CA GLU A 183 15.24 -5.78 -2.17
C GLU A 183 16.37 -5.27 -1.28
N ALA A 184 17.32 -4.57 -1.87
CA ALA A 184 18.52 -4.07 -1.20
C ALA A 184 18.22 -3.02 -0.12
N SER A 185 17.02 -2.43 -0.11
CA SER A 185 16.59 -1.50 0.95
C SER A 185 15.82 -2.17 2.09
N ILE A 186 15.45 -3.44 1.97
CA ILE A 186 14.73 -4.13 3.04
C ILE A 186 15.70 -4.48 4.16
N ARG A 187 15.48 -3.90 5.34
CA ARG A 187 16.23 -4.13 6.57
C ARG A 187 15.25 -4.19 7.73
N GLY A 188 15.61 -4.93 8.79
CA GLY A 188 14.79 -4.97 9.99
C GLY A 188 15.34 -5.97 11.00
N GLU A 189 14.85 -5.85 12.23
CA GLU A 189 15.22 -6.71 13.34
C GLU A 189 14.02 -7.55 13.77
N LYS A 190 14.20 -8.87 13.83
CA LYS A 190 13.16 -9.80 14.31
C LYS A 190 13.00 -9.74 15.84
N SER A 191 14.11 -9.47 16.52
CA SER A 191 14.25 -9.43 17.96
C SER A 191 15.23 -8.31 18.34
N GLY A 192 14.82 -7.44 19.25
CA GLY A 192 15.53 -6.22 19.65
C GLY A 192 14.55 -5.36 20.45
N ASN A 193 15.01 -4.78 21.57
CA ASN A 193 14.15 -4.28 22.64
C ASN A 193 13.47 -2.95 22.30
N TYR A 194 12.14 -2.95 22.22
CA TYR A 194 11.32 -1.82 22.68
C TYR A 194 10.00 -2.33 23.25
N ASN A 195 9.97 -2.48 24.57
CA ASN A 195 8.73 -2.38 25.33
C ASN A 195 8.38 -0.89 25.39
N PHE A 196 7.23 -0.50 24.84
CA PHE A 196 6.56 0.73 25.26
C PHE A 196 6.01 0.47 26.65
N ASP A 197 6.89 0.48 27.66
CA ASP A 197 6.46 0.68 29.03
C ASP A 197 6.27 2.19 29.20
N PHE A 198 5.07 2.60 29.61
CA PHE A 198 4.72 3.99 29.84
C PHE A 198 5.54 4.57 31.02
N GLY A 199 6.83 4.83 30.80
CA GLY A 199 7.64 5.62 31.74
C GLY A 199 9.14 5.33 31.83
N PHE A 200 9.68 4.18 31.41
CA PHE A 200 11.12 3.90 31.59
C PHE A 200 11.74 3.05 30.47
N MET A 201 12.81 3.58 29.86
CA MET A 201 13.74 2.81 29.04
C MET A 201 14.63 1.94 29.94
N THR A 202 14.76 0.65 29.64
CA THR A 202 15.89 -0.16 30.10
C THR A 202 16.73 -0.55 28.90
N TYR A 203 17.99 -0.09 28.89
CA TYR A 203 19.00 -0.49 27.92
C TYR A 203 19.37 -1.97 28.16
N GLY A 204 19.48 -2.74 27.07
CA GLY A 204 20.01 -4.10 27.06
C GLY A 204 20.17 -4.59 25.64
#